data_AF-A0A924M9T9-F1
#
_entry.id   AF-A0A924M9T9-F1
#
_cell.length_a   1.000
_cell.length_b   1.000
_cell.length_c   1.000
_cell.angle_alpha   90.00
_cell.angle_beta   90.00
_cell.angle_gamma   90.00
#
_symmetry.space_group_name_H-M   'P 1'
#
loop_
_entity.id
_entity.type
_entity.pdbx_description
1 polymer ?
#
loop_
_entity_poly.entity_id
_entity_poly.type
_entity_poly.pdbx_seq_one_letter_code
_entity_poly.pdbx_strand_id
1 'polypeptide(L)'
;MFNVVYSVKKYSALLAFFIVTNVFAQQNDIGYLSADSLQDVTINAFNYKKKWREVPVSIGIIGTKQMQYIGTSTLLSSVNSIPGVRMEERSPGSYRLSIRGSLLRSPFGVRNIKVYWNGLPLTDGGGNTYFNLVDATQLSSLEIIKGPAASLYGANTGGVVLLQSDNAF
;
A
#
# COMPACT_ATOMS: atom_id res chain seq x y z
N MET A 1 -48.45 -49.70 33.90
CA MET A 1 -47.07 -49.64 33.36
C MET A 1 -46.99 -49.23 31.89
N PHE A 2 -48.04 -49.40 31.06
CA PHE A 2 -48.01 -49.11 29.61
C PHE A 2 -47.98 -47.60 29.21
N ASN A 3 -48.54 -46.68 30.01
CA ASN A 3 -48.64 -45.26 29.61
C ASN A 3 -47.33 -44.45 29.72
N VAL A 4 -46.38 -44.85 30.58
CA VAL A 4 -45.09 -44.14 30.73
C VAL A 4 -44.18 -44.38 29.52
N VAL A 5 -44.21 -45.61 28.96
CA VAL A 5 -43.39 -46.00 27.81
C VAL A 5 -43.79 -45.25 26.53
N TYR A 6 -45.08 -44.99 26.32
CA TYR A 6 -45.55 -44.19 25.17
C TYR A 6 -45.19 -42.71 25.28
N SER A 7 -45.14 -42.16 26.49
CA SER A 7 -44.73 -40.78 26.74
C SER A 7 -43.25 -40.56 26.41
N VAL A 8 -42.37 -41.46 26.87
CA VAL A 8 -40.92 -41.39 26.59
C VAL A 8 -40.61 -41.54 25.10
N LYS A 9 -41.34 -42.41 24.38
CA LYS A 9 -41.20 -42.54 22.92
C LYS A 9 -41.60 -41.27 22.16
N LYS A 10 -42.59 -40.50 22.63
CA LYS A 10 -42.99 -39.21 22.02
C LYS A 10 -41.90 -38.14 22.16
N TYR A 11 -41.26 -38.06 23.32
CA TYR A 11 -40.18 -37.09 23.55
C TYR A 11 -38.85 -37.51 22.91
N SER A 12 -38.62 -38.81 22.72
CA SER A 12 -37.43 -39.32 22.03
C SER A 12 -37.38 -38.89 20.55
N ALA A 13 -38.52 -38.82 19.86
CA ALA A 13 -38.59 -38.34 18.48
C ALA A 13 -38.29 -36.83 18.37
N LEU A 14 -38.75 -36.02 19.34
CA LEU A 14 -38.44 -34.59 19.42
C LEU A 14 -36.95 -34.34 19.72
N LEU A 15 -36.35 -35.15 20.59
CA LEU A 15 -34.92 -35.07 20.89
C LEU A 15 -34.06 -35.43 19.66
N ALA A 16 -34.46 -36.47 18.92
CA ALA A 16 -33.78 -36.86 17.68
C ALA A 16 -33.89 -35.76 16.61
N PHE A 17 -35.04 -35.09 16.50
CA PHE A 17 -35.21 -33.96 15.57
C PHE A 17 -34.30 -32.77 15.91
N PHE A 18 -34.11 -32.47 17.20
CA PHE A 18 -33.23 -31.38 17.66
C PHE A 18 -31.74 -31.67 17.40
N ILE A 19 -31.33 -32.95 17.40
CA ILE A 19 -29.96 -33.34 17.08
C ILE A 19 -29.67 -33.21 15.58
N VAL A 20 -30.64 -33.53 14.72
CA VAL A 20 -30.48 -33.46 13.26
C VAL A 20 -30.40 -32.02 12.74
N THR A 21 -31.09 -31.06 13.36
CA THR A 21 -31.01 -29.64 12.96
C THR A 21 -29.64 -29.02 13.24
N ASN A 22 -28.93 -29.49 14.28
CA ASN A 22 -27.56 -29.05 14.56
C ASN A 22 -26.56 -29.52 13.49
N VAL A 23 -26.81 -30.67 12.85
CA VAL A 23 -25.93 -31.22 11.80
C VAL A 23 -26.03 -30.42 10.51
N PHE A 24 -27.21 -29.92 10.15
CA PHE A 24 -27.41 -29.08 8.96
C PHE A 24 -27.13 -27.58 9.19
N ALA A 25 -26.89 -27.16 10.44
CA ALA A 25 -26.57 -25.77 10.79
C ALA A 25 -25.07 -25.45 10.73
N GLN A 26 -24.18 -26.45 10.64
CA GLN A 26 -22.76 -26.23 10.40
C GLN A 26 -22.51 -26.03 8.90
N GLN A 27 -22.95 -24.88 8.38
CA GLN A 27 -22.32 -24.30 7.21
C GLN A 27 -20.89 -23.95 7.66
N ASN A 28 -19.92 -24.72 7.19
CA ASN A 28 -18.51 -24.38 7.33
C ASN A 28 -18.24 -23.15 6.46
N ASP A 29 -18.66 -21.98 6.93
CA ASP A 29 -18.18 -20.67 6.49
C ASP A 29 -16.74 -20.54 6.97
N ILE A 30 -15.89 -21.38 6.36
CA ILE A 30 -14.45 -21.23 6.33
C ILE A 30 -14.22 -20.06 5.36
N GLY A 31 -14.67 -18.87 5.77
CA GLY A 31 -14.35 -17.58 5.19
C GLY A 31 -12.91 -17.19 5.51
N TYR A 32 -11.99 -18.17 5.52
CA TYR A 32 -10.58 -17.85 5.41
C TYR A 32 -10.40 -17.34 4.00
N LEU A 33 -10.16 -16.03 3.92
CA LEU A 33 -9.48 -15.34 2.84
C LEU A 33 -8.59 -16.34 2.10
N SER A 34 -9.11 -16.91 1.00
CA SER A 34 -8.29 -17.71 0.10
C SER A 34 -7.11 -16.81 -0.23
N ALA A 35 -5.88 -17.27 -0.01
CA ALA A 35 -4.67 -16.52 -0.38
C ALA A 35 -4.68 -16.06 -1.86
N ASP A 36 -5.58 -16.67 -2.65
CA ASP A 36 -5.90 -16.42 -4.05
C ASP A 36 -6.79 -15.18 -4.32
N SER A 37 -7.39 -14.54 -3.30
CA SER A 37 -8.25 -13.35 -3.49
C SER A 37 -7.55 -12.01 -3.20
N LEU A 38 -6.26 -12.02 -2.87
CA LEU A 38 -5.50 -10.80 -2.64
C LEU A 38 -5.21 -10.08 -3.97
N GLN A 39 -5.54 -8.80 -4.02
CA GLN A 39 -5.33 -7.98 -5.21
C GLN A 39 -3.83 -7.88 -5.54
N ASP A 40 -3.45 -8.33 -6.73
CA ASP A 40 -2.07 -8.25 -7.19
C ASP A 40 -1.66 -6.78 -7.39
N VAL A 41 -0.56 -6.38 -6.74
CA VAL A 41 0.00 -5.02 -6.86
C VAL A 41 1.10 -5.04 -7.91
N THR A 42 0.88 -4.29 -8.99
CA THR A 42 1.87 -4.09 -10.07
C THR A 42 2.68 -2.84 -9.79
N ILE A 43 3.98 -2.86 -10.12
CA ILE A 43 4.88 -1.71 -9.97
C ILE A 43 5.42 -1.21 -11.30
N ASN A 44 5.76 0.08 -11.37
CA ASN A 44 6.40 0.72 -12.51
C ASN A 44 7.91 0.97 -12.32
N ALA A 45 8.46 0.73 -11.13
CA ALA A 45 9.85 0.99 -10.74
C ALA A 45 11.00 0.43 -11.62
N PHE A 46 10.72 -0.43 -12.61
CA PHE A 46 11.74 -1.06 -13.46
C PHE A 46 11.47 -0.88 -14.96
N ASN A 47 10.70 0.13 -15.36
CA ASN A 47 10.23 0.33 -16.75
C ASN A 47 9.43 -0.85 -17.33
N TYR A 48 9.12 -1.85 -16.51
CA TYR A 48 8.28 -2.99 -16.83
C TYR A 48 7.32 -3.24 -15.68
N LYS A 49 6.05 -3.47 -16.00
CA LYS A 49 5.01 -3.86 -15.06
C LYS A 49 5.33 -5.24 -14.50
N LYS A 50 5.99 -5.30 -13.35
CA LYS A 50 6.32 -6.55 -12.63
C LYS A 50 5.51 -6.67 -11.35
N LYS A 51 5.32 -7.90 -10.88
CA LYS A 51 4.81 -8.12 -9.52
C LYS A 51 5.86 -7.67 -8.52
N TRP A 52 5.44 -7.02 -7.44
CA TRP A 52 6.35 -6.52 -6.41
C TRP A 52 7.27 -7.60 -5.80
N ARG A 53 6.82 -8.87 -5.79
CA ARG A 53 7.60 -10.03 -5.29
C ARG A 53 8.78 -10.44 -6.17
N GLU A 54 8.75 -10.10 -7.46
CA GLU A 54 9.75 -10.51 -8.45
C GLU A 54 10.92 -9.52 -8.55
N VAL A 55 10.86 -8.46 -7.75
CA VAL A 55 11.71 -7.29 -7.91
C VAL A 55 12.75 -7.28 -6.79
N PRO A 56 14.06 -7.26 -7.11
CA PRO A 56 15.13 -7.48 -6.14
C PRO A 56 15.47 -6.21 -5.33
N VAL A 57 14.50 -5.32 -5.12
CA VAL A 57 14.67 -4.08 -4.36
C VAL A 57 13.48 -3.81 -3.45
N SER A 58 13.73 -3.06 -2.38
CA SER A 58 12.66 -2.68 -1.46
C SER A 58 11.86 -1.51 -2.02
N ILE A 59 10.57 -1.73 -2.25
CA ILE A 59 9.64 -0.72 -2.76
C ILE A 59 8.54 -0.49 -1.72
N GLY A 60 8.13 0.76 -1.54
CA GLY A 60 6.89 1.11 -0.84
C GLY A 60 5.87 1.60 -1.86
N ILE A 61 4.62 1.17 -1.78
CA ILE A 61 3.59 1.47 -2.76
C ILE A 61 2.36 1.97 -2.03
N ILE A 62 1.77 3.04 -2.55
CA ILE A 62 0.47 3.55 -2.14
C ILE A 62 -0.36 3.69 -3.41
N GLY A 63 -1.42 2.91 -3.52
CA GLY A 63 -2.38 3.00 -4.62
C GLY A 63 -3.49 4.02 -4.37
N THR A 64 -4.33 4.24 -5.38
CA THR A 64 -5.40 5.26 -5.38
C THR A 64 -6.31 5.17 -4.16
N LYS A 65 -6.79 3.95 -3.84
CA LYS A 65 -7.71 3.73 -2.71
C LYS A 65 -7.08 4.15 -1.38
N GLN A 66 -5.79 3.87 -1.19
CA GLN A 66 -5.08 4.22 0.03
C GLN A 66 -4.81 5.73 0.10
N MET A 67 -4.47 6.37 -1.01
CA MET A 67 -4.34 7.84 -1.06
C MET A 67 -5.66 8.54 -0.76
N GLN A 68 -6.77 8.06 -1.32
CA GLN A 68 -8.11 8.56 -1.03
C GLN A 68 -8.50 8.39 0.44
N TYR A 69 -8.17 7.24 1.04
CA TYR A 69 -8.44 6.98 2.46
C TYR A 69 -7.64 7.89 3.38
N ILE A 70 -6.36 8.17 3.05
CA ILE A 70 -5.52 9.11 3.80
C ILE A 70 -6.07 10.54 3.67
N GLY A 71 -6.68 10.88 2.53
CA GLY A 71 -7.55 12.06 2.38
C GLY A 71 -6.84 13.40 2.50
N THR A 72 -5.53 13.46 2.27
CA THR A 72 -4.74 14.69 2.39
C THR A 72 -4.42 15.32 1.05
N SER A 73 -4.53 16.65 0.98
CA SER A 73 -4.02 17.46 -0.14
C SER A 73 -2.49 17.45 -0.24
N THR A 74 -1.81 16.96 0.79
CA THR A 74 -0.35 16.87 0.87
C THR A 74 0.13 15.42 0.75
N LEU A 75 1.34 15.25 0.21
CA LEU A 75 2.02 13.95 0.16
C LEU A 75 2.56 13.50 1.52
N LEU A 76 2.60 14.39 2.50
CA LEU A 76 3.28 14.17 3.78
C LEU A 76 2.77 12.94 4.51
N SER A 77 1.45 12.81 4.69
CA SER A 77 0.84 11.70 5.40
C SER A 77 0.98 10.38 4.63
N SER A 78 0.77 10.42 3.31
CA SER A 78 0.96 9.28 2.43
C SER A 78 2.39 8.74 2.52
N VAL A 79 3.39 9.58 2.27
CA VAL A 79 4.80 9.18 2.30
C VAL A 79 5.22 8.65 3.67
N ASN A 80 4.74 9.27 4.76
CA ASN A 80 5.06 8.84 6.12
C ASN A 80 4.36 7.53 6.54
N SER A 81 3.38 7.04 5.79
CA SER A 81 2.82 5.70 6.00
C SER A 81 3.75 4.58 5.53
N ILE A 82 4.74 4.89 4.68
CA ILE A 82 5.71 3.91 4.19
C ILE A 82 6.85 3.75 5.21
N PRO A 83 7.14 2.52 5.67
CA PRO A 83 8.22 2.29 6.62
C PRO A 83 9.60 2.62 6.03
N GLY A 84 10.48 3.19 6.87
CA GLY A 84 11.83 3.58 6.47
C GLY A 84 11.89 4.82 5.57
N VAL A 85 10.77 5.55 5.43
CA VAL A 85 10.68 6.82 4.73
C VAL A 85 10.15 7.87 5.71
N ARG A 86 10.71 9.08 5.65
CA ARG A 86 10.27 10.19 6.49
C ARG A 86 10.24 11.46 5.65
N MET A 87 9.07 12.07 5.55
CA MET A 87 8.88 13.38 4.93
C MET A 87 8.52 14.40 6.02
N GLU A 88 9.10 15.59 5.92
CA GLU A 88 8.85 16.72 6.81
C GLU A 88 8.58 17.98 5.99
N GLU A 89 7.67 18.81 6.46
CA GLU A 89 7.45 20.17 5.97
C GLU A 89 7.87 21.14 7.06
N ARG A 90 8.88 21.98 6.80
CA ARG A 90 9.42 22.92 7.81
C ARG A 90 8.75 24.28 7.80
N SER A 91 8.25 24.67 6.63
CA SER A 91 7.45 25.85 6.36
C SER A 91 6.64 25.55 5.10
N PRO A 92 5.58 26.30 4.80
CA PRO A 92 4.79 26.10 3.57
C PRO A 92 5.69 25.98 2.34
N GLY A 93 5.63 24.83 1.66
CA GLY A 93 6.41 24.54 0.45
C GLY A 93 7.88 24.14 0.66
N SER A 94 8.38 24.10 1.90
CA SER A 94 9.74 23.68 2.23
C SER A 94 9.75 22.24 2.75
N TYR A 95 10.01 21.29 1.86
CA TYR A 95 10.02 19.86 2.18
C TYR A 95 11.41 19.27 2.39
N ARG A 96 11.47 18.26 3.25
CA ARG A 96 12.60 17.33 3.42
C ARG A 96 12.09 15.91 3.26
N LEU A 97 12.91 15.05 2.66
CA LEU A 97 12.60 13.64 2.47
C LEU A 97 13.83 12.79 2.81
N SER A 98 13.63 11.83 3.71
CA SER A 98 14.58 10.79 4.08
C SER A 98 14.08 9.46 3.59
N ILE A 99 14.96 8.70 2.95
CA ILE A 99 14.74 7.28 2.69
C ILE A 99 15.92 6.56 3.32
N ARG A 100 15.65 5.72 4.33
CA ARG A 100 16.68 4.97 5.09
C ARG A 100 17.84 5.84 5.60
N GLY A 101 17.54 7.06 6.07
CA GLY A 101 18.54 7.96 6.65
C GLY A 101 19.30 8.84 5.65
N SER A 102 18.87 8.92 4.39
CA SER A 102 19.54 9.71 3.33
C SER A 102 19.71 11.20 3.63
N LEU A 103 18.94 11.76 4.58
CA LEU A 103 18.98 13.18 4.97
C LEU A 103 20.33 13.63 5.56
N LEU A 104 21.20 12.73 6.03
CA LEU A 104 22.51 13.09 6.58
C LEU A 104 23.38 13.92 5.63
N ARG A 105 23.16 13.82 4.32
CA ARG A 105 23.89 14.57 3.28
C ARG A 105 23.09 15.75 2.70
N SER A 106 21.90 16.05 3.23
CA SER A 106 21.01 17.09 2.69
C SER A 106 20.24 17.81 3.81
N PRO A 107 20.86 18.79 4.49
CA PRO A 107 20.18 19.55 5.53
C PRO A 107 19.03 20.40 4.98
N PHE A 108 18.96 20.70 3.69
CA PHE A 108 17.88 21.49 3.09
C PHE A 108 17.43 20.89 1.76
N GLY A 109 16.14 21.07 1.47
CA GLY A 109 15.51 20.52 0.28
C GLY A 109 15.53 18.99 0.21
N VAL A 110 15.05 18.48 -0.92
CA VAL A 110 15.11 17.06 -1.26
C VAL A 110 16.24 16.86 -2.26
N ARG A 111 17.38 16.37 -1.78
CA ARG A 111 18.55 16.02 -2.60
C ARG A 111 18.85 14.54 -2.47
N ASN A 112 19.64 14.02 -3.42
CA ASN A 112 20.12 12.63 -3.41
C ASN A 112 18.99 11.57 -3.54
N ILE A 113 17.79 12.02 -3.90
CA ILE A 113 16.60 11.25 -4.22
C ILE A 113 16.08 11.79 -5.55
N LYS A 114 15.77 10.91 -6.49
CA LYS A 114 15.17 11.31 -7.77
C LYS A 114 13.66 11.18 -7.69
N VAL A 115 12.94 12.11 -8.29
CA VAL A 115 11.48 12.12 -8.30
C VAL A 115 11.00 12.25 -9.73
N TYR A 116 10.06 11.39 -10.10
CA TYR A 116 9.46 11.38 -11.42
C TYR A 116 7.95 11.46 -11.29
N TRP A 117 7.30 12.19 -12.19
CA TRP A 117 5.86 12.21 -12.37
C TRP A 117 5.53 11.74 -13.78
N ASN A 118 4.81 10.62 -13.91
CA ASN A 118 4.49 9.99 -15.19
C ASN A 118 5.74 9.71 -16.04
N GLY A 119 6.86 9.38 -15.39
CA GLY A 119 8.16 9.17 -16.04
C GLY A 119 8.93 10.45 -16.37
N LEU A 120 8.36 11.64 -16.18
CA LEU A 120 9.06 12.91 -16.35
C LEU A 120 9.81 13.29 -15.06
N PRO A 121 11.10 13.69 -15.15
CA PRO A 121 11.86 14.06 -13.97
C PRO A 121 11.32 15.38 -13.38
N LEU A 122 10.90 15.34 -12.11
CA LEU A 122 10.65 16.54 -11.30
C LEU A 122 11.92 17.04 -10.61
N THR A 123 12.94 16.20 -10.52
CA THR A 123 14.25 16.60 -10.00
C THR A 123 15.03 17.37 -11.06
N ASP A 124 15.52 18.55 -10.71
CA ASP A 124 16.33 19.39 -11.59
C ASP A 124 17.74 18.80 -11.86
N GLY A 125 18.49 19.44 -12.76
CA GLY A 125 19.88 19.08 -13.06
C GLY A 125 20.84 19.25 -11.87
N GLY A 126 20.49 20.10 -10.90
CA GLY A 126 21.22 20.31 -9.64
C GLY A 126 20.93 19.26 -8.56
N GLY A 127 19.98 18.35 -8.82
CA GLY A 127 19.57 17.30 -7.91
C GLY A 127 18.57 17.72 -6.83
N ASN A 128 17.89 18.86 -6.98
CA ASN A 128 16.83 19.31 -6.07
C ASN A 128 15.44 18.94 -6.62
N THR A 129 14.50 18.66 -5.71
CA THR A 129 13.10 18.42 -6.06
C THR A 129 12.17 19.36 -5.30
N TYR A 130 11.15 19.87 -5.99
CA TYR A 130 10.18 20.84 -5.51
C TYR A 130 8.80 20.20 -5.33
N PHE A 131 8.56 19.53 -4.19
CA PHE A 131 7.28 18.85 -3.93
C PHE A 131 6.07 19.78 -3.81
N ASN A 132 6.29 21.09 -3.61
CA ASN A 132 5.24 22.10 -3.60
C ASN A 132 4.55 22.28 -4.97
N LEU A 133 5.14 21.75 -6.04
CA LEU A 133 4.55 21.73 -7.39
C LEU A 133 3.63 20.52 -7.61
N VAL A 134 3.58 19.58 -6.66
CA VAL A 134 2.82 18.34 -6.79
C VAL A 134 1.54 18.45 -5.99
N ASP A 135 0.41 18.34 -6.68
CA ASP A 135 -0.90 18.19 -6.08
C ASP A 135 -1.18 16.70 -5.83
N ALA A 136 -1.27 16.30 -4.56
CA ALA A 136 -1.50 14.91 -4.17
C ALA A 136 -2.87 14.39 -4.65
N THR A 137 -3.85 15.27 -4.88
CA THR A 137 -5.20 14.86 -5.31
C THR A 137 -5.24 14.35 -6.75
N GLN A 138 -4.25 14.72 -7.57
CA GLN A 138 -4.15 14.30 -8.97
C GLN A 138 -3.41 12.97 -9.14
N LEU A 139 -2.82 12.45 -8.06
CA LEU A 139 -2.04 11.22 -8.11
C LEU A 139 -2.95 10.01 -7.94
N SER A 140 -2.66 8.97 -8.72
CA SER A 140 -3.28 7.64 -8.61
C SER A 140 -2.37 6.61 -7.98
N SER A 141 -1.05 6.77 -8.09
CA SER A 141 -0.13 5.96 -7.29
C SER A 141 1.15 6.69 -6.92
N LEU A 142 1.71 6.27 -5.78
CA LEU A 142 3.02 6.66 -5.31
C LEU A 142 3.85 5.40 -5.04
N GLU A 143 4.99 5.28 -5.70
CA GLU A 143 5.98 4.22 -5.47
C GLU A 143 7.29 4.84 -4.97
N ILE A 144 7.92 4.22 -3.97
CA ILE A 144 9.21 4.63 -3.43
C ILE A 144 10.18 3.45 -3.49
N ILE A 145 11.16 3.55 -4.38
CA ILE A 145 12.31 2.65 -4.44
C ILE A 145 13.31 3.10 -3.37
N LYS A 146 13.63 2.19 -2.43
CA LYS A 146 14.49 2.50 -1.29
C LYS A 146 15.95 2.12 -1.56
N GLY A 147 16.85 3.10 -1.50
CA GLY A 147 18.28 2.91 -1.74
C GLY A 147 18.72 3.22 -3.18
N PRO A 148 20.00 3.01 -3.52
CA PRO A 148 20.56 3.42 -4.80
C PRO A 148 19.85 2.76 -5.99
N ALA A 149 19.41 3.56 -6.96
CA ALA A 149 18.79 3.09 -8.21
C ALA A 149 19.40 3.74 -9.46
N ALA A 150 20.71 3.99 -9.43
CA ALA A 150 21.39 4.77 -10.45
C ALA A 150 21.35 4.15 -11.86
N SER A 151 21.27 2.82 -11.95
CA SER A 151 21.23 2.10 -13.22
C SER A 151 20.01 2.42 -14.08
N LEU A 152 18.90 2.85 -13.47
CA LEU A 152 17.64 3.15 -14.18
C LEU A 152 17.26 4.63 -14.14
N TYR A 153 17.58 5.32 -13.04
CA TYR A 153 17.10 6.68 -12.77
C TYR A 153 18.23 7.71 -12.64
N GLY A 154 19.45 7.33 -13.02
CA GLY A 154 20.62 8.20 -12.94
C GLY A 154 21.11 8.44 -11.50
N ALA A 155 22.17 9.23 -11.35
CA ALA A 155 22.89 9.36 -10.08
C ALA A 155 21.99 9.75 -8.88
N ASN A 156 21.84 8.80 -7.95
CA ASN A 156 21.18 8.96 -6.66
C ASN A 156 21.66 7.86 -5.70
N THR A 157 21.63 8.11 -4.39
CA THR A 157 21.98 7.10 -3.38
C THR A 157 20.90 6.90 -2.32
N GLY A 158 19.94 7.83 -2.19
CA GLY A 158 18.83 7.71 -1.23
C GLY A 158 17.66 6.88 -1.73
N GLY A 159 17.33 6.97 -3.02
CA GLY A 159 16.14 6.34 -3.57
C GLY A 159 15.54 7.08 -4.74
N VAL A 160 14.39 6.58 -5.16
CA VAL A 160 13.58 7.16 -6.23
C VAL A 160 12.12 7.18 -5.78
N VAL A 161 11.44 8.29 -6.04
CA VAL A 161 9.99 8.44 -5.87
C VAL A 161 9.36 8.51 -7.25
N LEU A 162 8.38 7.66 -7.50
CA LEU A 162 7.61 7.65 -8.74
C LEU A 162 6.18 8.03 -8.40
N LEU A 163 5.72 9.07 -9.05
CA LEU A 163 4.38 9.60 -8.94
C LEU A 163 3.67 9.31 -10.25
N GLN A 164 2.47 8.77 -10.16
CA GLN A 164 1.63 8.52 -11.33
C GLN A 164 0.30 9.24 -11.15
N SER A 165 -0.20 9.85 -12.22
CA SER A 165 -1.58 10.31 -12.33
C SER A 165 -2.34 9.47 -13.37
N ASP A 166 -3.65 9.40 -13.22
CA ASP A 166 -4.54 8.73 -14.19
C ASP A 166 -4.75 9.58 -15.45
N ASN A 167 -4.62 10.90 -15.33
CA ASN A 167 -4.66 11.82 -16.45
C ASN A 167 -3.29 11.84 -17.14
N ALA A 168 -3.27 11.57 -18.44
CA ALA A 168 -2.13 11.83 -19.30
C ALA A 168 -2.06 13.34 -19.59
N PHE A 169 -0.86 13.91 -19.53
CA PHE A 169 -0.61 15.28 -20.00
C PHE A 169 -0.79 15.37 -21.52
#